data_AF-A0A1H8Y369-F1
#
_entry.id   AF-A0A1H8Y369-F1
#
_cell.length_a   1.000
_cell.length_b   1.000
_cell.length_c   1.000
_cell.angle_alpha   90.00
_cell.angle_beta   90.00
_cell.angle_gamma   90.00
#
_symmetry.space_group_name_H-M   'P 1'
#
loop_
_entity.id
_entity.type
_entity.pdbx_description
1 polymer ?
#
loop_
_entity_poly.entity_id
_entity_poly.type
_entity_poly.pdbx_seq_one_letter_code
_entity_poly.pdbx_strand_id
1 'polypeptide(L)'
;MAFGDLIRDLRSARGWSQDDLARALSDRAQPASLTREEVSRWENGKRTPRRFWLGHLAAVLDTPLATLEREKSPVRRREFLLGASTLALNESADDSEARTAASIAECIASGDGHPLATVQTTHKTDLIIWLLVQTDRVSMLHLRHWLTDGATPILRVNAAGILAKSHDENAVDAVAAALERDTETRALYRTAVAARVLHLPWGQAADFEPSRANPRQIAALARELGNRRDAGARWCSASMLGQVAFRHPAAATALTSALHTEPSRETLRHIALATTEGIQ
;
A
#
# COMPACT_ATOMS: atom_id res chain seq x y z
N MET A 1 13.55 11.99 4.86
CA MET A 1 14.12 13.30 5.25
C MET A 1 13.20 14.37 4.70
N ALA A 2 12.84 15.42 5.43
CA ALA A 2 12.00 16.46 4.83
C ALA A 2 12.83 17.25 3.81
N PHE A 3 12.23 17.67 2.69
CA PHE A 3 12.94 18.40 1.63
C PHE A 3 13.68 19.66 2.15
N GLY A 4 13.14 20.32 3.18
CA GLY A 4 13.80 21.46 3.83
C GLY A 4 15.08 21.08 4.59
N ASP A 5 15.12 19.89 5.20
CA ASP A 5 16.29 19.38 5.90
C ASP A 5 17.42 19.07 4.89
N LEU A 6 17.08 18.51 3.72
CA LEU A 6 18.06 18.27 2.65
C LEU A 6 18.73 19.57 2.19
N ILE A 7 17.97 20.65 2.00
CA ILE A 7 18.54 21.97 1.64
C ILE A 7 19.49 22.45 2.74
N ARG A 8 19.07 22.34 4.00
CA ARG A 8 19.87 22.75 5.16
C ARG A 8 21.18 21.97 5.25
N ASP A 9 21.12 20.66 5.03
CA ASP A 9 22.28 19.76 5.12
C ASP A 9 23.27 20.05 3.99
N LEU A 10 22.80 20.17 2.74
CA LEU A 10 23.64 20.52 1.59
C LEU A 10 24.29 21.90 1.73
N ARG A 11 23.54 22.88 2.26
CA ARG A 11 24.09 24.20 2.57
C ARG A 11 25.15 24.12 3.66
N SER A 12 24.86 23.43 4.76
CA SER A 12 25.75 23.35 5.92
C SER A 12 27.02 22.56 5.62
N ALA A 13 26.95 21.53 4.78
CA ALA A 13 28.10 20.78 4.27
C ALA A 13 29.11 21.66 3.50
N ARG A 14 28.65 22.80 2.96
CA ARG A 14 29.49 23.79 2.27
C ARG A 14 30.01 24.89 3.20
N GLY A 15 29.66 24.84 4.49
CA GLY A 15 29.99 25.87 5.47
C GLY A 15 29.23 27.18 5.25
N TRP A 16 28.12 27.15 4.51
CA TRP A 16 27.40 28.36 4.10
C TRP A 16 26.29 28.74 5.09
N SER A 17 26.11 30.04 5.32
CA SER A 17 24.93 30.58 5.99
C SER A 17 23.74 30.67 5.03
N GLN A 18 22.52 30.89 5.56
CA GLN A 18 21.33 31.10 4.72
C GLN A 18 21.48 32.33 3.81
N ASP A 19 22.19 33.37 4.29
CA ASP A 19 22.52 34.56 3.51
C ASP A 19 23.45 34.24 2.35
N ASP A 20 24.42 33.33 2.56
CA ASP A 20 25.34 32.90 1.50
C ASP A 20 24.62 32.12 0.40
N LEU A 21 23.69 31.23 0.78
CA LEU A 21 22.85 30.52 -0.19
C LEU A 21 21.93 31.47 -0.95
N ALA A 22 21.31 32.44 -0.27
CA ALA A 22 20.45 33.43 -0.91
C ALA A 22 21.23 34.29 -1.93
N ARG A 23 22.46 34.70 -1.58
CA ARG A 23 23.37 35.45 -2.46
C ARG A 23 23.74 34.63 -3.69
N ALA A 24 24.22 33.39 -3.49
CA ALA A 24 24.62 32.51 -4.58
C ALA A 24 23.47 32.18 -5.55
N LEU A 25 22.24 32.05 -5.04
CA LEU A 25 21.05 31.85 -5.87
C LEU A 25 20.68 33.11 -6.67
N SER A 26 20.75 34.29 -6.05
CA SER A 26 20.47 35.57 -6.70
C SER A 26 21.48 35.89 -7.79
N ASP A 27 22.77 35.64 -7.53
CA ASP A 27 23.84 35.87 -8.49
C ASP A 27 23.66 35.01 -9.74
N ARG A 28 23.13 33.79 -9.58
CA ARG A 28 22.90 32.85 -10.68
C ARG A 28 21.60 33.05 -11.44
N ALA A 29 20.54 33.54 -10.79
CA ALA A 29 19.18 33.56 -11.34
C ALA A 29 18.78 34.91 -11.97
N GLN A 30 19.71 35.85 -12.11
CA GLN A 30 19.45 37.22 -12.57
C GLN A 30 18.48 37.27 -13.78
N PRO A 31 17.48 38.18 -13.76
CA PRO A 31 17.28 39.27 -12.81
C PRO A 31 16.54 38.87 -11.51
N ALA A 32 16.20 37.59 -11.33
CA ALA A 32 15.48 37.15 -10.13
C ALA A 32 16.41 37.16 -8.90
N SER A 33 15.95 37.78 -7.81
CA SER A 33 16.63 37.77 -6.52
C SER A 33 15.89 36.90 -5.51
N LEU A 34 16.63 36.42 -4.52
CA LEU A 34 16.14 35.61 -3.42
C LEU A 34 16.69 36.15 -2.10
N THR A 35 15.83 36.21 -1.09
CA THR A 35 16.19 36.68 0.26
C THR A 35 16.53 35.52 1.20
N ARG A 36 17.30 35.80 2.26
CA ARG A 36 17.58 34.83 3.32
C ARG A 36 16.30 34.36 4.02
N GLU A 37 15.29 35.21 4.16
CA GLU A 37 13.98 34.83 4.69
C GLU A 37 13.24 33.82 3.79
N GLU A 38 13.47 33.83 2.48
CA GLU A 38 12.93 32.81 1.57
C GLU A 38 13.65 31.47 1.74
N VAL A 39 14.97 31.48 1.85
CA VAL A 39 15.77 30.28 2.18
C VAL A 39 15.32 29.69 3.51
N SER A 40 15.17 30.51 4.54
CA SER A 40 14.69 30.08 5.86
C SER A 40 13.29 29.46 5.79
N ARG A 41 12.39 30.02 4.97
CA ARG A 41 11.05 29.42 4.75
C ARG A 41 11.14 28.08 4.02
N TRP A 42 12.12 27.85 3.16
CA TRP A 42 12.34 26.56 2.50
C TRP A 42 12.89 25.51 3.46
N GLU A 43 13.93 25.84 4.21
CA GLU A 43 14.58 24.90 5.14
C GLU A 43 13.65 24.47 6.27
N ASN A 44 12.78 25.35 6.72
CA ASN A 44 11.82 25.07 7.78
C ASN A 44 10.49 24.52 7.25
N GLY A 45 10.41 24.16 5.96
CA GLY A 45 9.22 23.56 5.34
C GLY A 45 8.02 24.50 5.18
N LYS A 46 8.13 25.79 5.54
CA LYS A 46 7.04 26.78 5.43
C LYS A 46 6.69 27.14 3.98
N ARG A 47 7.62 26.95 3.05
CA ARG A 47 7.41 27.11 1.60
C ARG A 47 8.23 26.09 0.83
N THR A 48 7.72 25.65 -0.31
CA THR A 48 8.48 24.79 -1.24
C THR A 48 9.01 25.64 -2.41
N PRO A 49 10.30 25.55 -2.78
CA PRO A 49 10.85 26.24 -3.93
C PRO A 49 10.12 25.81 -5.21
N ARG A 50 9.79 26.78 -6.07
CA ARG A 50 9.19 26.49 -7.40
C ARG A 50 10.21 25.84 -8.34
N ARG A 51 9.75 25.25 -9.44
CA ARG A 51 10.61 24.55 -10.42
C ARG A 51 11.79 25.41 -10.91
N PHE A 52 11.53 26.69 -11.13
CA PHE A 52 12.55 27.69 -11.47
C PHE A 52 13.74 27.64 -10.48
N TRP A 53 13.46 27.79 -9.19
CA TRP A 53 14.49 27.79 -8.14
C TRP A 53 15.17 26.44 -7.92
N LEU A 54 14.55 25.32 -8.27
CA LEU A 54 15.19 24.01 -8.16
C LEU A 54 16.39 23.84 -9.08
N GLY A 55 16.29 24.33 -10.32
CA GLY A 55 17.41 24.27 -11.26
C GLY A 55 18.62 25.07 -10.74
N HIS A 56 18.36 26.23 -10.14
CA HIS A 56 19.40 27.04 -9.51
C HIS A 56 19.94 26.38 -8.23
N LEU A 57 19.10 25.82 -7.38
CA LEU A 57 19.51 25.07 -6.19
C LEU A 57 20.40 23.87 -6.54
N ALA A 58 20.02 23.08 -7.55
CA ALA A 58 20.80 21.93 -8.03
C ALA A 58 22.22 22.36 -8.42
N ALA A 59 22.32 23.44 -9.18
CA ALA A 59 23.61 23.95 -9.62
C ALA A 59 24.44 24.61 -8.51
N VAL A 60 23.81 25.36 -7.59
CA VAL A 60 24.50 26.08 -6.52
C VAL A 60 24.97 25.15 -5.40
N LEU A 61 24.18 24.11 -5.09
CA LEU A 61 24.50 23.09 -4.08
C LEU A 61 25.27 21.90 -4.66
N ASP A 62 25.58 21.92 -5.96
CA ASP A 62 26.28 20.85 -6.67
C ASP A 62 25.63 19.47 -6.44
N THR A 63 24.31 19.42 -6.65
CA THR A 63 23.49 18.22 -6.43
C THR A 63 22.65 17.96 -7.67
N PRO A 64 22.57 16.72 -8.18
CA PRO A 64 21.74 16.41 -9.33
C PRO A 64 20.29 16.87 -9.14
N LEU A 65 19.73 17.57 -10.14
CA LEU A 65 18.34 18.07 -10.09
C LEU A 65 17.34 16.96 -9.79
N ALA A 66 17.57 15.76 -10.32
CA ALA A 66 16.75 14.57 -10.06
C ALA A 66 16.70 14.19 -8.56
N THR A 67 17.77 14.45 -7.80
CA THR A 67 17.80 14.22 -6.35
C THR A 67 16.92 15.21 -5.61
N LEU A 68 16.97 16.50 -5.99
CA LEU A 68 16.08 17.52 -5.43
C LEU A 68 14.63 17.31 -5.85
N GLU A 69 14.37 16.87 -7.08
CA GLU A 69 13.01 16.63 -7.59
C GLU A 69 12.34 15.42 -6.93
N ARG A 70 13.10 14.34 -6.67
CA ARG A 70 12.65 13.16 -5.93
C ARG A 70 12.28 13.49 -4.48
N GLU A 71 13.14 14.23 -3.78
CA GLU A 71 12.91 14.61 -2.38
C GLU A 71 11.86 15.72 -2.24
N LYS A 72 11.73 16.62 -3.23
CA LYS A 72 10.63 17.58 -3.30
C LYS A 72 9.30 16.91 -3.60
N SER A 73 9.33 15.82 -4.37
CA SER A 73 8.15 15.12 -4.84
C SER A 73 8.12 13.69 -4.30
N PRO A 74 7.79 13.48 -3.02
CA PRO A 74 7.28 12.19 -2.55
C PRO A 74 5.85 11.98 -3.09
N VAL A 75 5.66 12.14 -4.41
CA VAL A 75 4.40 12.06 -5.16
C VAL A 75 3.50 13.31 -5.04
N ARG A 76 3.27 13.98 -6.18
CA ARG A 76 2.25 15.04 -6.30
C ARG A 76 0.88 14.40 -6.14
N ARG A 77 0.28 14.48 -4.94
CA ARG A 77 -1.05 13.94 -4.61
C ARG A 77 -2.09 14.16 -5.71
N ARG A 78 -2.17 15.32 -6.34
CA ARG A 78 -3.18 15.59 -7.39
C ARG A 78 -2.94 14.83 -8.70
N GLU A 79 -1.71 14.78 -9.20
CA GLU A 79 -1.37 14.03 -10.42
C GLU A 79 -1.41 12.51 -10.17
N PHE A 80 -1.04 12.11 -8.95
CA PHE A 80 -1.12 10.72 -8.54
C PHE A 80 -2.53 10.25 -8.25
N LEU A 81 -3.38 11.05 -7.61
CA LEU A 81 -4.80 10.71 -7.42
C LEU A 81 -5.50 10.60 -8.77
N LEU A 82 -5.19 11.45 -9.76
CA LEU A 82 -5.69 11.29 -11.13
C LEU A 82 -5.17 9.99 -11.79
N GLY A 83 -3.90 9.62 -11.60
CA GLY A 83 -3.33 8.37 -12.10
C GLY A 83 -3.81 7.10 -11.37
N ALA A 84 -4.02 7.18 -10.06
CA ALA A 84 -4.55 6.12 -9.20
C ALA A 84 -6.04 5.91 -9.46
N SER A 85 -6.80 6.99 -9.67
CA SER A 85 -8.16 6.92 -10.20
C SER A 85 -8.14 6.20 -11.54
N THR A 86 -7.22 6.55 -12.46
CA THR A 86 -7.06 5.88 -13.77
C THR A 86 -6.76 4.38 -13.67
N LEU A 87 -5.91 3.95 -12.73
CA LEU A 87 -5.64 2.53 -12.45
C LEU A 87 -6.82 1.83 -11.77
N ALA A 88 -7.59 2.58 -10.97
CA ALA A 88 -8.84 2.14 -10.40
C ALA A 88 -10.02 2.18 -11.39
N LEU A 89 -9.91 2.76 -12.60
CA LEU A 89 -11.02 2.97 -13.55
C LEU A 89 -11.68 1.70 -14.11
N ASN A 90 -11.26 0.49 -13.71
CA ASN A 90 -12.12 -0.69 -13.88
C ASN A 90 -13.23 -0.78 -12.80
N GLU A 91 -13.19 0.06 -11.77
CA GLU A 91 -14.15 0.24 -10.68
C GLU A 91 -14.26 1.74 -10.36
N SER A 92 -15.32 2.41 -10.81
CA SER A 92 -15.59 3.86 -10.65
C SER A 92 -15.18 4.42 -9.27
N ALA A 93 -13.98 5.00 -9.16
CA ALA A 93 -13.51 5.70 -7.96
C ALA A 93 -14.28 7.01 -7.80
N ASP A 94 -15.06 7.11 -6.71
CA ASP A 94 -15.64 8.39 -6.30
C ASP A 94 -14.52 9.28 -5.76
N ASP A 95 -14.54 10.56 -6.13
CA ASP A 95 -13.57 11.56 -5.70
C ASP A 95 -13.46 11.66 -4.17
N SER A 96 -14.54 11.32 -3.45
CA SER A 96 -14.57 11.28 -1.99
C SER A 96 -13.71 10.15 -1.40
N GLU A 97 -13.77 8.95 -1.99
CA GLU A 97 -13.01 7.78 -1.54
C GLU A 97 -11.51 8.02 -1.73
N ALA A 98 -11.13 8.59 -2.87
CA ALA A 98 -9.73 8.94 -3.16
C ALA A 98 -9.16 9.99 -2.19
N ARG A 99 -9.95 11.00 -1.81
CA ARG A 99 -9.57 11.98 -0.77
C ARG A 99 -9.42 11.34 0.60
N THR A 100 -10.33 10.44 0.96
CA THR A 100 -10.29 9.71 2.24
C THR A 100 -9.02 8.86 2.32
N ALA A 101 -8.72 8.09 1.28
CA ALA A 101 -7.49 7.31 1.17
C ALA A 101 -6.22 8.18 1.26
N ALA A 102 -6.22 9.37 0.65
CA ALA A 102 -5.11 10.32 0.75
C ALA A 102 -4.88 10.82 2.18
N SER A 103 -5.97 11.12 2.92
CA SER A 103 -5.88 11.49 4.34
C SER A 103 -5.35 10.35 5.18
N ILE A 104 -5.79 9.11 4.92
CA ILE A 104 -5.28 7.92 5.62
C ILE A 104 -3.79 7.74 5.34
N ALA A 105 -3.34 7.90 4.09
CA ALA A 105 -1.93 7.80 3.74
C ALA A 105 -1.04 8.82 4.49
N GLU A 106 -1.55 10.02 4.76
CA GLU A 106 -0.87 11.01 5.62
C GLU A 106 -0.72 10.51 7.06
N CYS A 107 -1.78 9.95 7.64
CA CYS A 107 -1.74 9.35 8.97
C CYS A 107 -0.74 8.18 9.02
N ILE A 108 -0.75 7.29 8.03
CA ILE A 108 0.22 6.19 7.91
C ILE A 108 1.65 6.73 7.91
N ALA A 109 1.96 7.74 7.10
CA ALA A 109 3.30 8.34 7.05
C ALA A 109 3.74 8.92 8.40
N SER A 110 2.80 9.46 9.18
CA SER A 110 3.04 9.99 10.53
C SER A 110 3.10 8.93 11.64
N GLY A 111 2.78 7.67 11.33
CA GLY A 111 2.69 6.60 12.34
C GLY A 111 1.40 6.63 13.15
N ASP A 112 0.37 7.32 12.68
CA ASP A 112 -0.97 7.29 13.25
C ASP A 112 -1.81 6.21 12.56
N GLY A 113 -1.99 5.07 13.25
CA GLY A 113 -2.81 3.96 12.78
C GLY A 113 -4.29 4.12 13.10
N HIS A 114 -4.71 5.17 13.81
CA HIS A 114 -6.08 5.31 14.29
C HIS A 114 -7.14 5.23 13.18
N PRO A 115 -6.98 5.89 12.01
CA PRO A 115 -7.97 5.77 10.93
C PRO A 115 -8.17 4.32 10.46
N LEU A 116 -7.10 3.53 10.42
CA LEU A 116 -7.15 2.12 10.05
C LEU A 116 -7.66 1.21 11.17
N ALA A 117 -7.80 1.71 12.41
CA ALA A 117 -8.25 0.90 13.54
C ALA A 117 -9.78 0.94 13.77
N THR A 118 -10.50 1.82 13.06
CA THR A 118 -11.90 2.15 13.36
C THR A 118 -12.92 1.33 12.57
N VAL A 119 -12.71 1.20 11.26
CA VAL A 119 -13.60 0.50 10.33
C VAL A 119 -12.75 -0.29 9.35
N GLN A 120 -13.19 -1.48 8.98
CA GLN A 120 -12.51 -2.26 7.95
C GLN A 120 -12.60 -1.53 6.60
N THR A 121 -11.45 -1.31 5.96
CA THR A 121 -11.37 -0.64 4.66
C THR A 121 -11.84 -1.56 3.54
N THR A 122 -12.27 -0.96 2.43
CA THR A 122 -12.68 -1.73 1.24
C THR A 122 -11.45 -2.14 0.43
N HIS A 123 -11.57 -3.20 -0.37
CA HIS A 123 -10.55 -3.63 -1.33
C HIS A 123 -10.01 -2.48 -2.20
N LYS A 124 -10.91 -1.58 -2.63
CA LYS A 124 -10.60 -0.46 -3.49
C LYS A 124 -9.89 0.66 -2.72
N THR A 125 -10.36 0.98 -1.51
CA THR A 125 -9.67 1.91 -0.62
C THR A 125 -8.25 1.41 -0.32
N ASP A 126 -8.06 0.13 -0.05
CA ASP A 126 -6.73 -0.47 0.18
C ASP A 126 -5.81 -0.30 -1.02
N LEU A 127 -6.32 -0.51 -2.23
CA LEU A 127 -5.55 -0.34 -3.47
C LEU A 127 -5.11 1.12 -3.65
N ILE A 128 -6.00 2.09 -3.40
CA ILE A 128 -5.65 3.52 -3.49
C ILE A 128 -4.62 3.89 -2.43
N ILE A 129 -4.78 3.43 -1.19
CA ILE A 129 -3.81 3.67 -0.11
C ILE A 129 -2.46 3.04 -0.48
N TRP A 130 -2.43 1.78 -0.91
CA TRP A 130 -1.19 1.12 -1.35
C TRP A 130 -0.49 1.93 -2.44
N LEU A 131 -1.23 2.33 -3.47
CA LEU A 131 -0.70 3.16 -4.55
C LEU A 131 -0.01 4.41 -3.98
N LEU A 132 -0.65 5.10 -3.03
CA LEU A 132 -0.13 6.33 -2.41
C LEU A 132 1.11 6.12 -1.54
N VAL A 133 1.25 4.97 -0.89
CA VAL A 133 2.30 4.73 0.12
C VAL A 133 3.42 3.80 -0.34
N GLN A 134 3.26 3.08 -1.47
CA GLN A 134 4.19 2.02 -1.90
C GLN A 134 5.65 2.47 -2.08
N THR A 135 5.90 3.76 -2.33
CA THR A 135 7.25 4.31 -2.47
C THR A 135 7.80 4.92 -1.19
N ASP A 136 6.97 5.09 -0.15
CA ASP A 136 7.40 5.61 1.14
C ASP A 136 7.78 4.47 2.11
N ARG A 137 9.09 4.32 2.31
CA ARG A 137 9.64 3.27 3.18
C ARG A 137 9.12 3.37 4.62
N VAL A 138 8.88 4.57 5.14
CA VAL A 138 8.40 4.76 6.51
C VAL A 138 6.97 4.25 6.65
N SER A 139 6.07 4.66 5.74
CA SER A 139 4.70 4.13 5.68
C SER A 139 4.67 2.60 5.57
N MET A 140 5.51 2.02 4.71
CA MET A 140 5.59 0.56 4.57
C MET A 140 6.07 -0.14 5.86
N LEU A 141 6.99 0.48 6.62
CA LEU A 141 7.41 -0.04 7.92
C LEU A 141 6.29 0.02 8.95
N HIS A 142 5.53 1.12 9.02
CA HIS A 142 4.37 1.24 9.91
C HIS A 142 3.31 0.19 9.59
N LEU A 143 2.97 0.01 8.30
CA LEU A 143 2.02 -1.03 7.88
C LEU A 143 2.50 -2.44 8.28
N ARG A 144 3.79 -2.74 8.12
CA ARG A 144 4.34 -4.04 8.53
C ARG A 144 4.32 -4.24 10.04
N HIS A 145 4.58 -3.19 10.82
CA HIS A 145 4.47 -3.26 12.28
C HIS A 145 3.01 -3.45 12.71
N TRP A 146 2.07 -2.71 12.12
CA TRP A 146 0.66 -2.86 12.44
C TRP A 146 0.06 -4.18 11.98
N LEU A 147 0.57 -4.79 10.91
CA LEU A 147 0.16 -6.13 10.51
C LEU A 147 0.36 -7.16 11.64
N THR A 148 1.46 -7.05 12.40
CA THR A 148 1.82 -8.01 13.45
C THR A 148 1.38 -7.56 14.84
N ASP A 149 1.58 -6.29 15.15
CA ASP A 149 1.50 -5.74 16.51
C ASP A 149 0.37 -4.70 16.67
N GLY A 150 -0.50 -4.57 15.66
CA GLY A 150 -1.64 -3.67 15.71
C GLY A 150 -2.59 -4.00 16.87
N ALA A 151 -2.94 -2.99 17.65
CA ALA A 151 -3.72 -3.14 18.88
C ALA A 151 -5.13 -3.74 18.67
N THR A 152 -5.70 -3.60 17.47
CA THR A 152 -7.02 -4.13 17.13
C THR A 152 -6.95 -5.03 15.90
N PRO A 153 -7.79 -6.09 15.82
CA PRO A 153 -7.90 -6.90 14.60
C PRO A 153 -8.24 -6.09 13.34
N ILE A 154 -8.99 -4.99 13.50
CA ILE A 154 -9.33 -4.07 12.41
C ILE A 154 -8.06 -3.38 11.87
N LEU A 155 -7.19 -2.90 12.74
CA LEU A 155 -5.92 -2.30 12.33
C LEU A 155 -5.04 -3.33 11.60
N ARG A 156 -4.94 -4.55 12.14
CA ARG A 156 -4.13 -5.63 11.55
C ARG A 156 -4.67 -6.07 10.18
N VAL A 157 -5.99 -6.23 10.04
CA VAL A 157 -6.60 -6.64 8.75
C VAL A 157 -6.51 -5.54 7.70
N ASN A 158 -6.65 -4.26 8.08
CA ASN A 158 -6.52 -3.16 7.13
C ASN A 158 -5.07 -3.01 6.67
N ALA A 159 -4.10 -3.14 7.59
CA ALA A 159 -2.69 -3.19 7.22
C ALA A 159 -2.38 -4.37 6.28
N ALA A 160 -2.95 -5.55 6.57
CA ALA A 160 -2.84 -6.72 5.70
C ALA A 160 -3.43 -6.46 4.31
N GLY A 161 -4.62 -5.86 4.24
CA GLY A 161 -5.33 -5.56 2.99
C GLY A 161 -4.52 -4.64 2.06
N ILE A 162 -3.88 -3.61 2.63
CA ILE A 162 -3.01 -2.68 1.89
C ILE A 162 -1.73 -3.40 1.44
N LEU A 163 -1.05 -4.13 2.33
CA LEU A 163 0.20 -4.83 2.00
C LEU A 163 -0.01 -5.95 0.98
N ALA A 164 -1.18 -6.60 0.97
CA ALA A 164 -1.53 -7.65 0.01
C ALA A 164 -1.58 -7.18 -1.45
N LYS A 165 -1.65 -5.86 -1.68
CA LYS A 165 -1.60 -5.24 -3.02
C LYS A 165 -0.18 -5.08 -3.55
N SER A 166 0.81 -5.29 -2.69
CA SER A 166 2.22 -5.12 -3.04
C SER A 166 2.70 -6.13 -4.06
N HIS A 167 3.67 -5.70 -4.86
CA HIS A 167 4.50 -6.58 -5.69
C HIS A 167 5.80 -7.02 -4.97
N ASP A 168 6.03 -6.54 -3.75
CA ASP A 168 7.15 -6.99 -2.90
C ASP A 168 6.81 -8.35 -2.27
N GLU A 169 7.59 -9.37 -2.63
CA GLU A 169 7.41 -10.75 -2.15
C GLU A 169 7.46 -10.84 -0.63
N ASN A 170 8.33 -10.07 0.03
CA ASN A 170 8.46 -10.11 1.50
C ASN A 170 7.21 -9.56 2.20
N ALA A 171 6.62 -8.48 1.68
CA ALA A 171 5.37 -7.93 2.19
C ALA A 171 4.22 -8.92 2.01
N VAL A 172 4.13 -9.54 0.83
CA VAL A 172 3.10 -10.54 0.53
C VAL A 172 3.23 -11.78 1.41
N ASP A 173 4.44 -12.32 1.58
CA ASP A 173 4.69 -13.47 2.45
C ASP A 173 4.39 -13.13 3.92
N ALA A 174 4.68 -11.89 4.36
CA ALA A 174 4.31 -11.44 5.69
C ALA A 174 2.78 -11.43 5.91
N VAL A 175 1.99 -11.03 4.90
CA VAL A 175 0.52 -11.09 4.97
C VAL A 175 0.04 -12.53 5.12
N ALA A 176 0.52 -13.45 4.29
CA ALA A 176 0.15 -14.85 4.38
C ALA A 176 0.53 -15.46 5.75
N ALA A 177 1.71 -15.15 6.27
CA ALA A 177 2.14 -15.58 7.59
C ALA A 177 1.27 -15.00 8.73
N ALA A 178 0.82 -13.75 8.60
CA ALA A 178 -0.10 -13.13 9.55
C ALA A 178 -1.47 -13.81 9.52
N LEU A 179 -2.02 -14.07 8.33
CA LEU A 179 -3.31 -14.78 8.17
C LEU A 179 -3.26 -16.20 8.75
N GLU A 180 -2.12 -16.88 8.65
CA GLU A 180 -1.96 -18.21 9.25
C GLU A 180 -2.00 -18.18 10.79
N ARG A 181 -1.37 -17.17 11.40
CA ARG A 181 -1.18 -17.08 12.86
C ARG A 181 -2.33 -16.39 13.59
N ASP A 182 -2.92 -15.37 12.98
CA ASP A 182 -3.93 -14.54 13.62
C ASP A 182 -5.33 -14.90 13.13
N THR A 183 -6.09 -15.56 14.01
CA THR A 183 -7.44 -16.05 13.71
C THR A 183 -8.46 -14.91 13.54
N GLU A 184 -8.32 -13.80 14.28
CA GLU A 184 -9.25 -12.67 14.21
C GLU A 184 -9.05 -11.90 12.89
N THR A 185 -7.80 -11.59 12.54
CA THR A 185 -7.46 -10.95 11.27
C THR A 185 -7.87 -11.81 10.08
N ARG A 186 -7.61 -13.13 10.15
CA ARG A 186 -8.04 -14.09 9.14
C ARG A 186 -9.56 -14.13 8.97
N ALA A 187 -10.33 -14.10 10.06
CA ALA A 187 -11.77 -14.07 9.99
C ALA A 187 -12.27 -12.82 9.25
N LEU A 188 -11.78 -11.63 9.63
CA LEU A 188 -12.13 -10.36 8.99
C LEU A 188 -11.75 -10.32 7.51
N TYR A 189 -10.56 -10.80 7.16
CA TYR A 189 -10.11 -10.83 5.77
C TYR A 189 -10.96 -11.81 4.94
N ARG A 190 -11.23 -13.01 5.48
CA ARG A 190 -12.07 -14.00 4.81
C ARG A 190 -13.49 -13.48 4.58
N THR A 191 -14.08 -12.77 5.55
CA THR A 191 -15.39 -12.12 5.39
C THR A 191 -15.36 -11.09 4.26
N ALA A 192 -14.34 -10.24 4.20
CA ALA A 192 -14.20 -9.25 3.11
C ALA A 192 -14.06 -9.92 1.73
N VAL A 193 -13.29 -11.01 1.63
CA VAL A 193 -13.13 -11.78 0.40
C VAL A 193 -14.43 -12.47 0.01
N ALA A 194 -15.12 -13.13 0.94
CA ALA A 194 -16.41 -13.77 0.66
C ALA A 194 -17.46 -12.74 0.20
N ALA A 195 -17.56 -11.59 0.86
CA ALA A 195 -18.48 -10.53 0.48
C ALA A 195 -18.21 -10.05 -0.96
N ARG A 196 -16.94 -9.79 -1.30
CA ARG A 196 -16.55 -9.29 -2.63
C ARG A 196 -16.65 -10.36 -3.73
N VAL A 197 -16.06 -11.52 -3.51
CA VAL A 197 -15.90 -12.57 -4.54
C VAL A 197 -17.20 -13.35 -4.77
N LEU A 198 -17.99 -13.54 -3.71
CA LEU A 198 -19.26 -14.28 -3.80
C LEU A 198 -20.47 -13.34 -3.91
N HIS A 199 -20.25 -12.03 -3.89
CA HIS A 199 -21.28 -11.00 -3.91
C HIS A 199 -22.33 -11.16 -2.80
N LEU A 200 -21.86 -11.51 -1.60
CA LEU A 200 -22.70 -11.71 -0.42
C LEU A 200 -22.80 -10.41 0.40
N PRO A 201 -23.97 -10.11 1.00
CA PRO A 201 -24.06 -9.11 2.05
C PRO A 201 -23.10 -9.44 3.19
N TRP A 202 -22.54 -8.41 3.84
CA TRP A 202 -21.48 -8.59 4.86
C TRP A 202 -21.84 -9.61 5.96
N GLY A 203 -23.06 -9.56 6.50
CA GLY A 203 -23.52 -10.53 7.51
C GLY A 203 -23.51 -11.97 7.00
N GLN A 204 -24.00 -12.21 5.77
CA GLN A 204 -23.97 -13.54 5.16
C GLN A 204 -22.54 -13.99 4.81
N ALA A 205 -21.65 -13.05 4.48
CA ALA A 205 -20.24 -13.34 4.26
C ALA A 205 -19.51 -13.69 5.56
N ALA A 206 -19.91 -13.10 6.70
CA ALA A 206 -19.39 -13.43 8.02
C ALA A 206 -19.79 -14.86 8.42
N ASP A 207 -21.02 -15.25 8.10
CA ASP A 207 -21.58 -16.59 8.37
C ASP A 207 -21.28 -17.61 7.26
N PHE A 208 -20.48 -17.25 6.24
CA PHE A 208 -20.21 -18.12 5.11
C PHE A 208 -19.38 -19.33 5.54
N GLU A 209 -19.95 -20.54 5.38
CA GLU A 209 -19.28 -21.81 5.63
C GLU A 209 -18.70 -22.39 4.33
N PRO A 210 -17.37 -22.39 4.14
CA PRO A 210 -16.76 -22.84 2.89
C PRO A 210 -17.04 -24.31 2.60
N SER A 211 -17.13 -25.16 3.63
CA SER A 211 -17.45 -26.59 3.53
C SER A 211 -18.81 -26.88 2.87
N ARG A 212 -19.71 -25.89 2.79
CA ARG A 212 -21.03 -25.96 2.15
C ARG A 212 -21.11 -25.16 0.84
N ALA A 213 -19.98 -24.71 0.30
CA ALA A 213 -19.94 -23.90 -0.92
C ALA A 213 -20.57 -24.66 -2.10
N ASN A 214 -21.48 -23.99 -2.82
CA ASN A 214 -22.08 -24.53 -4.03
C ASN A 214 -21.14 -24.39 -5.24
N PRO A 215 -21.41 -25.07 -6.38
CA PRO A 215 -20.54 -25.02 -7.56
C PRO A 215 -20.27 -23.62 -8.12
N ARG A 216 -21.23 -22.67 -8.00
CA ARG A 216 -21.01 -21.28 -8.45
C ARG A 216 -20.04 -20.55 -7.54
N GLN A 217 -20.15 -20.75 -6.22
CA GLN A 217 -19.24 -20.17 -5.23
C GLN A 217 -17.83 -20.75 -5.39
N ILE A 218 -17.71 -22.07 -5.60
CA ILE A 218 -16.42 -22.73 -5.89
C ILE A 218 -15.78 -22.12 -7.14
N ALA A 219 -16.54 -21.93 -8.23
CA ALA A 219 -16.02 -21.34 -9.46
C ALA A 219 -15.58 -19.86 -9.27
N ALA A 220 -16.28 -19.10 -8.41
CA ALA A 220 -15.91 -17.73 -8.09
C ALA A 220 -14.59 -17.66 -7.30
N LEU A 221 -14.45 -18.49 -6.25
CA LEU A 221 -13.21 -18.59 -5.47
C LEU A 221 -12.04 -19.09 -6.32
N ALA A 222 -12.28 -20.06 -7.21
CA ALA A 222 -11.26 -20.57 -8.13
C ALA A 222 -10.72 -19.49 -9.07
N ARG A 223 -11.59 -18.57 -9.53
CA ARG A 223 -11.17 -17.42 -10.34
C ARG A 223 -10.30 -16.45 -9.54
N GLU A 224 -10.61 -16.25 -8.27
CA GLU A 224 -9.86 -15.36 -7.39
C GLU A 224 -8.41 -15.85 -7.16
N LEU A 225 -8.14 -17.15 -7.25
CA LEU A 225 -6.77 -17.69 -7.23
C LEU A 225 -5.88 -17.12 -8.34
N GLY A 226 -6.46 -16.63 -9.45
CA GLY A 226 -5.72 -15.95 -10.52
C GLY A 226 -5.48 -14.46 -10.28
N ASN A 227 -6.00 -13.87 -9.20
CA ASN A 227 -5.93 -12.44 -8.95
C ASN A 227 -4.52 -12.00 -8.51
N ARG A 228 -3.73 -11.48 -9.45
CA ARG A 228 -2.36 -11.00 -9.20
C ARG A 228 -2.27 -9.73 -8.34
N ARG A 229 -3.40 -9.05 -8.08
CA ARG A 229 -3.44 -7.76 -7.37
C ARG A 229 -3.73 -7.90 -5.88
N ASP A 230 -4.02 -9.11 -5.39
CA ASP A 230 -4.39 -9.32 -3.99
C ASP A 230 -3.94 -10.70 -3.52
N ALA A 231 -2.78 -10.77 -2.89
CA ALA A 231 -2.26 -12.04 -2.38
C ALA A 231 -3.06 -12.59 -1.19
N GLY A 232 -3.60 -11.72 -0.33
CA GLY A 232 -4.45 -12.12 0.79
C GLY A 232 -5.76 -12.75 0.31
N ALA A 233 -6.34 -12.25 -0.79
CA ALA A 233 -7.54 -12.85 -1.38
C ALA A 233 -7.26 -14.22 -2.02
N ARG A 234 -6.10 -14.40 -2.65
CA ARG A 234 -5.67 -15.72 -3.13
C ARG A 234 -5.52 -16.70 -1.97
N TRP A 235 -4.84 -16.29 -0.91
CA TRP A 235 -4.67 -17.09 0.31
C TRP A 235 -6.03 -17.50 0.92
N CYS A 236 -6.95 -16.54 1.10
CA CYS A 236 -8.29 -16.83 1.65
C CYS A 236 -9.10 -17.76 0.74
N SER A 237 -9.02 -17.56 -0.58
CA SER A 237 -9.73 -18.39 -1.55
C SER A 237 -9.18 -19.81 -1.57
N ALA A 238 -7.86 -19.99 -1.46
CA ALA A 238 -7.22 -21.28 -1.33
C ALA A 238 -7.67 -22.00 -0.05
N SER A 239 -7.66 -21.30 1.08
CA SER A 239 -8.13 -21.83 2.37
C SER A 239 -9.59 -22.31 2.29
N MET A 240 -10.47 -21.52 1.69
CA MET A 240 -11.89 -21.85 1.52
C MET A 240 -12.10 -23.03 0.57
N LEU A 241 -11.37 -23.09 -0.54
CA LEU A 241 -11.44 -24.21 -1.49
C LEU A 241 -10.88 -25.51 -0.90
N GLY A 242 -9.85 -25.43 -0.06
CA GLY A 242 -9.29 -26.60 0.63
C GLY A 242 -10.32 -27.38 1.43
N GLN A 243 -11.27 -26.68 2.06
CA GLN A 243 -12.34 -27.31 2.86
C GLN A 243 -13.34 -28.14 2.04
N VAL A 244 -13.37 -27.96 0.71
CA VAL A 244 -14.30 -28.66 -0.19
C VAL A 244 -13.59 -29.50 -1.25
N ALA A 245 -12.27 -29.40 -1.37
CA ALA A 245 -11.48 -30.02 -2.43
C ALA A 245 -11.70 -31.54 -2.54
N PHE A 246 -11.84 -32.24 -1.43
CA PHE A 246 -12.09 -33.69 -1.40
C PHE A 246 -13.45 -34.08 -2.02
N ARG A 247 -14.49 -33.25 -1.83
CA ARG A 247 -15.85 -33.53 -2.31
C ARG A 247 -16.14 -32.91 -3.67
N HIS A 248 -15.34 -31.93 -4.08
CA HIS A 248 -15.56 -31.15 -5.30
C HIS A 248 -14.29 -31.14 -6.16
N PRO A 249 -14.20 -32.00 -7.18
CA PRO A 249 -13.02 -32.09 -8.06
C PRO A 249 -12.62 -30.75 -8.68
N ALA A 250 -13.59 -29.88 -8.98
CA ALA A 250 -13.31 -28.53 -9.49
C ALA A 250 -12.46 -27.67 -8.53
N ALA A 251 -12.69 -27.79 -7.21
CA ALA A 251 -11.89 -27.09 -6.21
C ALA A 251 -10.46 -27.67 -6.14
N ALA A 252 -10.33 -29.01 -6.16
CA ALA A 252 -9.03 -29.67 -6.21
C ALA A 252 -8.23 -29.28 -7.46
N THR A 253 -8.85 -29.28 -8.65
CA THR A 253 -8.22 -28.85 -9.90
C THR A 253 -7.76 -27.39 -9.81
N ALA A 254 -8.59 -26.49 -9.27
CA ALA A 254 -8.23 -25.09 -9.13
C ALA A 254 -7.00 -24.89 -8.23
N LEU A 255 -6.94 -25.58 -7.08
CA LEU A 255 -5.80 -25.53 -6.17
C LEU A 255 -4.53 -26.09 -6.84
N THR A 256 -4.63 -27.23 -7.51
CA THR A 256 -3.50 -27.82 -8.26
C THR A 256 -3.00 -26.89 -9.36
N SER A 257 -3.89 -26.22 -10.10
CA SER A 257 -3.48 -25.21 -11.09
C SER A 257 -2.79 -24.02 -10.43
N ALA A 258 -3.26 -23.56 -9.26
CA ALA A 258 -2.66 -22.44 -8.55
C ALA A 258 -1.24 -22.75 -8.02
N LEU A 259 -0.93 -24.02 -7.65
CA LEU A 259 0.42 -24.43 -7.26
C LEU A 259 1.49 -24.09 -8.33
N HIS A 260 1.11 -24.08 -9.60
CA HIS A 260 2.03 -23.83 -10.71
C HIS A 260 2.24 -22.34 -11.00
N THR A 261 1.38 -21.47 -10.49
CA THR A 261 1.33 -20.05 -10.88
C THR A 261 1.45 -19.09 -9.70
N GLU A 262 1.32 -19.56 -8.46
CA GLU A 262 1.39 -18.75 -7.25
C GLU A 262 2.80 -18.18 -7.01
N PRO A 263 2.98 -16.84 -7.01
CA PRO A 263 4.29 -16.24 -6.74
C PRO A 263 4.68 -16.21 -5.25
N SER A 264 3.73 -16.16 -4.33
CA SER A 264 4.02 -16.09 -2.89
C SER A 264 4.42 -17.45 -2.34
N ARG A 265 5.56 -17.52 -1.65
CA ARG A 265 6.06 -18.78 -1.08
C ARG A 265 5.15 -19.26 0.03
N GLU A 266 4.69 -18.36 0.89
CA GLU A 266 3.81 -18.73 2.01
C GLU A 266 2.41 -19.10 1.52
N THR A 267 1.89 -18.41 0.50
CA THR A 267 0.61 -18.79 -0.12
C THR A 267 0.72 -20.13 -0.84
N LEU A 268 1.84 -20.39 -1.54
CA LEU A 268 2.09 -21.66 -2.20
C LEU A 268 2.15 -22.81 -1.19
N ARG A 269 2.84 -22.63 -0.05
CA ARG A 269 2.84 -23.61 1.05
C ARG A 269 1.43 -23.87 1.57
N HIS A 270 0.64 -22.81 1.77
CA HIS A 270 -0.74 -22.94 2.22
C HIS A 270 -1.61 -23.72 1.21
N ILE A 271 -1.49 -23.42 -0.09
CA ILE A 271 -2.20 -24.17 -1.15
C ILE A 271 -1.76 -25.64 -1.13
N ALA A 272 -0.46 -25.92 -0.97
CA ALA A 272 0.04 -27.29 -0.93
C ALA A 272 -0.55 -28.07 0.24
N LEU A 273 -0.60 -27.49 1.44
CA LEU A 273 -1.25 -28.10 2.60
C LEU A 273 -2.74 -28.35 2.35
N ALA A 274 -3.44 -27.36 1.80
CA ALA A 274 -4.86 -27.50 1.45
C ALA A 274 -5.13 -28.62 0.44
N THR A 275 -4.18 -28.94 -0.45
CA THR A 275 -4.30 -30.08 -1.37
C THR A 275 -3.98 -31.44 -0.73
N THR A 276 -3.13 -31.50 0.31
CA THR A 276 -2.73 -32.76 0.95
C THR A 276 -3.63 -33.16 2.11
N GLU A 277 -4.17 -32.20 2.86
CA GLU A 277 -5.07 -32.47 3.99
C GLU A 277 -6.46 -32.98 3.56
N GLY A 278 -6.83 -32.79 2.29
CA GLY A 278 -8.03 -33.39 1.70
C GLY A 278 -7.89 -34.88 1.37
N ILE A 279 -6.79 -35.55 1.71
CA ILE A 279 -6.52 -36.98 1.40
C ILE A 279 -6.67 -37.89 2.64
N GLN A 280 -7.03 -37.35 3.81
CA GLN A 280 -7.36 -38.13 5.01
C GLN A 280 -8.86 -38.25 5.25
#